data_AF-E8N7N2-F1
#
_entry.id   AF-E8N7N2-F1
#
_cell.length_a   1.000
_cell.length_b   1.000
_cell.length_c   1.000
_cell.angle_alpha   90.00
_cell.angle_beta   90.00
_cell.angle_gamma   90.00
#
_symmetry.space_group_name_H-M   'P 1'
#
loop_
_entity.id
_entity.type
_entity.pdbx_description
1 polymer ?
#
loop_
_entity_poly.entity_id
_entity_poly.type
_entity_poly.pdbx_seq_one_letter_code
_entity_poly.pdbx_strand_id
1 'polypeptide(L)'
;MRIVGGIVLVVVAIVVGLFGALMLGASGLSWAGPGLTVIPYSDSDDGERAIGIGMGVVALGSWALLTLAGFFVARGRTRTRSSRVVAGGLVAVSVVVVVGATIFLTSTPPPVIENPPPWNRA
;
A
#
# COMPACT_ATOMS: atom_id res chain seq x y z
N MET A 1 -15.81 18.80 14.90
CA MET A 1 -15.48 17.44 15.39
C MET A 1 -15.51 16.37 14.30
N ARG A 2 -16.58 16.22 13.50
CA ARG A 2 -16.65 15.14 12.48
C ARG A 2 -15.64 15.25 11.32
N ILE A 3 -15.37 16.47 10.84
CA ILE A 3 -14.33 16.70 9.83
C ILE A 3 -12.95 16.30 10.36
N VAL A 4 -12.63 16.69 11.59
CA VAL A 4 -11.37 16.32 12.26
C VAL A 4 -11.27 14.79 12.41
N GLY A 5 -12.35 14.13 12.86
CA GLY A 5 -12.37 12.66 12.95
C GLY A 5 -12.17 11.97 11.60
N GLY A 6 -12.79 12.49 10.53
CA GLY A 6 -12.57 11.99 9.17
C GLY A 6 -11.15 12.20 8.67
N ILE A 7 -10.54 13.37 8.94
CA ILE A 7 -9.14 13.65 8.62
C ILE A 7 -8.22 12.66 9.35
N VAL A 8 -8.42 12.48 10.66
CA VAL A 8 -7.61 11.54 11.47
C VAL A 8 -7.72 10.12 10.93
N LEU A 9 -8.93 9.66 10.60
CA LEU A 9 -9.13 8.34 10.00
C LEU A 9 -8.40 8.18 8.66
N VAL A 10 -8.43 9.20 7.81
CA VAL A 10 -7.71 9.15 6.52
C VAL A 10 -6.20 9.16 6.73
N VAL A 11 -5.68 9.93 7.69
CA VAL A 11 -4.25 9.93 8.01
C VAL A 11 -3.80 8.56 8.53
N VAL A 12 -4.55 7.97 9.47
CA VAL A 12 -4.27 6.61 9.96
C VAL A 12 -4.36 5.60 8.81
N ALA A 13 -5.35 5.75 7.92
CA ALA A 13 -5.46 4.90 6.74
C ALA A 13 -4.18 4.99 5.89
N ILE A 14 -3.71 6.19 5.55
CA ILE A 14 -2.50 6.38 4.74
C ILE A 14 -1.30 5.66 5.37
N VAL A 15 -1.10 5.79 6.67
CA VAL A 15 0.00 5.10 7.38
C VAL A 15 -0.11 3.59 7.24
N VAL A 16 -1.31 3.02 7.46
CA VAL A 16 -1.57 1.58 7.28
C VAL A 16 -1.37 1.15 5.84
N GLY A 17 -1.81 1.95 4.86
CA GLY A 17 -1.66 1.67 3.44
C GLY A 17 -0.21 1.69 2.99
N LEU A 18 0.59 2.67 3.45
CA LEU A 18 2.02 2.75 3.19
C LEU A 18 2.77 1.58 3.82
N PHE A 19 2.42 1.18 5.05
CA PHE A 19 2.96 -0.03 5.66
C PHE A 19 2.66 -1.28 4.82
N GLY A 20 1.42 -1.40 4.31
CA GLY A 20 1.05 -2.48 3.40
C GLY A 20 1.87 -2.49 2.12
N ALA A 21 2.04 -1.32 1.49
CA ALA A 21 2.85 -1.16 0.28
C ALA A 21 4.32 -1.56 0.52
N LEU A 22 4.89 -1.17 1.67
CA LEU A 22 6.24 -1.56 2.08
C LEU A 22 6.38 -3.07 2.26
N MET A 23 5.42 -3.74 2.90
CA MET A 23 5.45 -5.19 3.09
C MET A 23 5.36 -5.95 1.76
N LEU A 24 4.56 -5.47 0.80
CA LEU A 24 4.52 -6.06 -0.54
C LEU A 24 5.84 -5.87 -1.29
N GLY A 25 6.44 -4.68 -1.24
CA GLY A 25 7.74 -4.44 -1.86
C GLY A 25 8.85 -5.29 -1.22
N ALA A 26 8.91 -5.34 0.12
CA ALA A 26 9.91 -6.08 0.87
C ALA A 26 9.82 -7.61 0.69
N SER A 27 8.60 -8.14 0.50
CA SER A 27 8.40 -9.56 0.18
C SER A 27 8.80 -9.93 -1.26
N GLY A 28 9.23 -8.95 -2.07
CA GLY A 28 9.67 -9.15 -3.44
C GLY A 28 8.52 -9.25 -4.44
N LEU A 29 7.32 -8.79 -4.09
CA LEU A 29 6.20 -8.73 -5.03
C LEU A 29 6.49 -7.68 -6.10
N SER A 30 6.47 -8.09 -7.37
CA SER A 30 6.84 -7.24 -8.49
C SER A 30 5.85 -7.27 -9.66
N TRP A 31 5.65 -6.10 -10.26
CA TRP A 31 4.93 -5.87 -11.52
C TRP A 31 5.87 -5.53 -12.68
N ALA A 32 7.19 -5.62 -12.49
CA ALA A 32 8.16 -5.24 -13.53
C ALA A 32 8.23 -6.26 -14.70
N GLY A 33 7.68 -7.47 -14.52
CA GLY A 33 7.62 -8.52 -15.54
C GLY A 33 6.27 -8.59 -16.29
N PRO A 34 6.01 -9.65 -17.08
CA PRO A 34 4.76 -9.83 -17.86
C PRO A 34 3.50 -10.06 -16.99
N GLY A 35 3.57 -9.79 -15.69
CA GLY A 35 2.49 -9.95 -14.74
C GLY A 35 2.96 -9.74 -13.30
N LEU A 36 2.07 -10.00 -12.35
CA LEU A 36 2.40 -10.03 -10.93
C LEU A 36 3.25 -11.25 -10.62
N THR A 37 4.48 -11.04 -10.18
CA THR A 37 5.47 -12.08 -9.90
C THR A 37 6.09 -11.87 -8.52
N VAL A 38 6.65 -12.92 -7.93
CA VAL A 38 7.42 -12.83 -6.68
C VAL A 38 8.87 -13.10 -7.01
N ILE A 39 9.75 -12.13 -6.78
CA ILE A 39 11.17 -12.22 -7.11
C ILE A 39 11.85 -13.22 -6.18
N PRO A 40 12.50 -14.29 -6.67
CA PRO A 40 13.28 -15.19 -5.84
C PRO A 40 14.56 -14.49 -5.35
N TYR A 41 14.65 -14.25 -4.05
CA TYR A 41 15.86 -13.79 -3.37
C TYR A 41 16.45 -15.01 -2.67
N SER A 42 17.76 -15.24 -2.81
CA SER A 42 18.42 -16.44 -2.31
C SER A 42 18.33 -16.62 -0.79
N ASP A 43 18.11 -15.53 -0.06
CA ASP A 43 18.31 -15.48 1.39
C ASP A 43 16.99 -15.45 2.20
N SER A 44 15.84 -15.38 1.51
CA SER A 44 14.53 -15.26 2.17
C SER A 44 13.74 -16.57 2.05
N ASP A 45 13.28 -17.09 3.17
CA ASP A 45 12.46 -18.30 3.25
C ASP A 45 11.06 -18.07 2.65
N ASP A 46 10.49 -19.08 1.99
CA ASP A 46 9.18 -18.98 1.31
C ASP A 46 8.05 -18.64 2.31
N GLY A 47 8.19 -19.07 3.57
CA GLY A 47 7.26 -18.74 4.64
C GLY A 47 7.27 -17.26 5.01
N GLU A 48 8.44 -16.63 5.15
CA GLU A 48 8.56 -15.22 5.51
C GLU A 48 7.96 -14.31 4.44
N ARG A 49 8.16 -14.67 3.17
CA ARG A 49 7.56 -14.00 2.01
C ARG A 49 6.05 -14.07 2.04
N ALA A 50 5.49 -15.25 2.26
CA ALA A 50 4.05 -15.44 2.32
C ALA A 50 3.43 -14.61 3.45
N ILE A 51 4.11 -14.51 4.61
CA ILE A 51 3.68 -13.65 5.72
C ILE A 51 3.75 -12.17 5.31
N GLY A 52 4.85 -11.72 4.68
CA GLY A 52 4.98 -10.35 4.19
C GLY A 52 3.89 -9.96 3.19
N ILE A 53 3.59 -10.84 2.22
CA ILE A 53 2.49 -10.65 1.26
C ILE A 53 1.15 -10.59 2.00
N GLY A 54 0.88 -11.54 2.90
CA GLY A 54 -0.35 -11.59 3.68
C GLY A 54 -0.57 -10.32 4.50
N MET A 55 0.47 -9.86 5.22
CA MET A 55 0.44 -8.60 5.97
C MET A 55 0.19 -7.40 5.05
N GLY A 56 0.85 -7.36 3.89
CA GLY A 56 0.65 -6.31 2.90
C GLY A 56 -0.79 -6.23 2.38
N VAL A 57 -1.38 -7.38 2.03
CA VAL A 57 -2.77 -7.47 1.55
C VAL A 57 -3.77 -7.07 2.63
N VAL A 58 -3.60 -7.57 3.86
CA VAL A 58 -4.48 -7.23 4.99
C VAL A 58 -4.40 -5.74 5.33
N ALA A 59 -3.19 -5.17 5.31
CA ALA A 59 -2.98 -3.75 5.53
C ALA A 59 -3.64 -2.88 4.44
N LEU A 60 -3.51 -3.24 3.16
CA LEU A 60 -4.19 -2.53 2.07
C LEU A 60 -5.72 -2.66 2.15
N GLY A 61 -6.24 -3.83 2.49
CA GLY A 61 -7.66 -4.02 2.76
C GLY A 61 -8.16 -3.12 3.90
N SER A 62 -7.39 -3.05 4.99
CA SER A 62 -7.68 -2.18 6.14
C SER A 62 -7.63 -0.70 5.77
N TRP A 63 -6.64 -0.28 4.97
CA TRP A 63 -6.55 1.07 4.42
C TRP A 63 -7.78 1.46 3.61
N ALA A 64 -8.26 0.57 2.74
CA ALA A 64 -9.45 0.83 1.92
C ALA A 64 -10.69 1.05 2.81
N LEU A 65 -10.89 0.20 3.83
CA LEU A 65 -11.99 0.31 4.77
C LEU A 65 -11.90 1.60 5.61
N LEU A 66 -10.71 1.95 6.12
CA LEU A 66 -10.50 3.16 6.92
C LEU A 66 -10.68 4.43 6.09
N THR A 67 -10.21 4.44 4.84
CA THR A 67 -10.40 5.57 3.92
C THR A 67 -11.89 5.78 3.63
N LEU A 68 -12.63 4.69 3.40
CA LEU A 68 -14.07 4.73 3.19
C LEU A 68 -14.82 5.22 4.44
N ALA A 69 -14.46 4.71 5.62
CA ALA A 69 -15.01 5.18 6.90
C ALA A 69 -14.73 6.67 7.11
N GLY A 70 -13.49 7.12 6.87
CA GLY A 70 -13.08 8.52 6.95
C GLY A 70 -13.90 9.42 6.03
N PHE A 71 -14.18 8.98 4.79
CA PHE A 71 -15.06 9.67 3.86
C PHE A 71 -16.48 9.86 4.42
N PHE A 72 -17.11 8.78 4.89
CA PHE A 72 -18.48 8.86 5.43
C PHE A 72 -18.55 9.71 6.70
N VAL A 73 -17.54 9.62 7.57
CA VAL A 73 -17.43 10.43 8.78
C VAL A 73 -17.25 11.92 8.43
N ALA A 74 -16.36 12.25 7.50
CA ALA A 74 -16.11 13.63 7.04
C ALA A 74 -17.30 14.25 6.31
N ARG A 75 -18.07 13.43 5.57
CA ARG A 75 -19.27 13.84 4.84
C ARG A 75 -20.44 14.20 5.79
N GLY A 76 -20.58 13.50 6.91
CA GLY A 76 -21.64 13.74 7.90
C GLY A 76 -23.08 13.68 7.32
N ARG A 77 -24.08 14.13 8.11
CA ARG A 77 -25.48 14.28 7.64
C ARG A 77 -25.76 15.63 6.97
N THR A 78 -24.82 16.58 7.04
CA THR A 78 -25.00 17.95 6.55
C THR A 78 -24.63 18.06 5.07
N ARG A 79 -25.63 18.43 4.25
CA ARG A 79 -25.60 18.38 2.78
C ARG A 79 -24.86 19.57 2.14
N THR A 80 -23.84 20.14 2.77
CA THR A 80 -23.12 21.30 2.22
C THR A 80 -22.07 20.86 1.18
N ARG A 81 -21.94 21.60 0.07
CA ARG A 81 -20.98 21.28 -1.01
C ARG A 81 -19.54 21.19 -0.48
N SER A 82 -19.14 22.08 0.44
CA SER A 82 -17.77 22.15 0.95
C SER A 82 -17.34 20.89 1.70
N SER A 83 -18.22 20.26 2.48
CA SER A 83 -17.89 19.01 3.19
C SER A 83 -17.62 17.85 2.22
N ARG A 84 -18.33 17.80 1.09
CA ARG A 84 -18.10 16.77 0.05
C ARG A 84 -16.79 16.98 -0.69
N VAL A 85 -16.43 18.22 -0.98
CA VAL A 85 -15.17 18.54 -1.66
C VAL A 85 -13.98 18.19 -0.78
N VAL A 86 -14.03 18.55 0.52
CA VAL A 86 -12.95 18.21 1.47
C VAL A 86 -12.85 16.69 1.67
N ALA A 87 -13.98 16.00 1.89
CA ALA A 87 -13.97 14.54 2.06
C ALA A 87 -13.48 13.82 0.80
N GLY A 88 -13.92 14.25 -0.39
CA GLY A 88 -13.46 13.71 -1.67
C GLY A 88 -11.99 13.98 -1.92
N GLY A 89 -11.51 15.19 -1.61
CA GLY A 89 -10.10 15.56 -1.74
C GLY A 89 -9.20 14.70 -0.84
N LEU A 90 -9.59 14.48 0.42
CA LEU A 90 -8.85 13.62 1.35
C LEU A 90 -8.74 12.17 0.84
N VAL A 91 -9.85 11.62 0.33
CA VAL A 91 -9.83 10.28 -0.27
C VAL A 91 -8.94 10.25 -1.51
N ALA A 92 -9.05 11.24 -2.40
CA ALA A 92 -8.23 11.31 -3.60
C ALA A 92 -6.73 11.36 -3.26
N VAL A 93 -6.34 12.17 -2.28
CA VAL A 93 -4.95 12.22 -1.79
C VAL A 93 -4.52 10.86 -1.21
N SER A 94 -5.34 10.24 -0.38
CA SER A 94 -5.04 8.91 0.20
C SER A 94 -4.81 7.85 -0.90
N VAL A 95 -5.68 7.82 -1.90
CA VAL A 95 -5.56 6.91 -3.06
C VAL A 95 -4.30 7.18 -3.85
N VAL A 96 -4.04 8.44 -4.21
CA VAL A 96 -2.84 8.80 -4.99
C VAL A 96 -1.56 8.40 -4.25
N VAL A 97 -1.47 8.69 -2.95
CA VAL A 97 -0.28 8.39 -2.14
C VAL A 97 -0.08 6.88 -2.01
N VAL A 98 -1.10 6.14 -1.59
CA VAL A 98 -0.94 4.69 -1.31
C VAL A 98 -0.79 3.89 -2.60
N VAL A 99 -1.64 4.12 -3.60
CA VAL A 99 -1.53 3.41 -4.89
C VAL A 99 -0.22 3.78 -5.59
N GLY A 100 0.17 5.06 -5.57
CA GLY A 100 1.45 5.50 -6.13
C GLY A 100 2.64 4.82 -5.44
N ALA A 101 2.64 4.75 -4.11
CA ALA A 101 3.67 4.04 -3.35
C ALA A 101 3.69 2.53 -3.64
N THR A 102 2.52 1.87 -3.71
CA THR A 102 2.43 0.45 -4.06
C THR A 102 3.00 0.20 -5.45
N ILE A 103 2.62 1.00 -6.46
CA ILE A 103 3.15 0.88 -7.82
C ILE A 103 4.66 1.10 -7.80
N PHE A 104 5.14 2.18 -7.18
CA PHE A 104 6.57 2.50 -7.13
C PHE A 104 7.39 1.35 -6.51
N LEU A 105 6.99 0.87 -5.34
CA LEU A 105 7.71 -0.18 -4.62
C LEU A 105 7.69 -1.53 -5.33
N THR A 106 6.62 -1.84 -6.08
CA THR A 106 6.49 -3.12 -6.77
C THR A 106 6.96 -3.07 -8.23
N SER A 107 7.15 -1.88 -8.81
CA SER A 107 7.72 -1.71 -10.16
C SER A 107 9.24 -1.49 -10.14
N THR A 108 9.83 -1.31 -8.96
CA THR A 108 11.28 -1.18 -8.84
C THR A 108 11.93 -2.54 -9.16
N PRO A 109 12.81 -2.64 -10.18
CA PRO A 109 13.47 -3.88 -10.51
C PRO A 109 14.41 -4.30 -9.37
N PRO A 110 14.60 -5.61 -9.13
CA PRO A 110 15.51 -6.08 -8.09
C PRO A 110 16.93 -5.57 -8.37
N PRO A 111 17.72 -5.27 -7.33
CA PRO A 111 19.12 -4.93 -7.50
C PRO A 111 19.83 -6.08 -8.22
N VAL A 112 20.63 -5.75 -9.24
CA VAL A 112 21.46 -6.73 -9.94
C VAL A 112 22.42 -7.33 -8.91
N ILE A 113 22.33 -8.64 -8.68
CA ILE A 113 23.30 -9.36 -7.87
C ILE A 113 24.57 -9.47 -8.71
N GLU A 114 25.50 -8.53 -8.56
CA GLU A 114 26.78 -8.50 -9.29
C GLU A 114 27.66 -9.73 -9.01
N ASN A 115 27.40 -10.46 -7.92
CA ASN A 115 28.17 -11.65 -7.55
C ASN A 115 27.23 -12.77 -7.09
N PRO A 116 26.59 -13.50 -8.02
CA PRO A 116 25.72 -14.60 -7.65
C PRO A 116 26.51 -15.67 -6.86
N PRO A 117 25.86 -16.34 -5.89
CA PRO A 117 26.50 -17.41 -5.15
C PRO A 117 27.01 -18.51 -6.09
N PRO A 118 28.07 -19.26 -5.71
CA PRO A 118 28.80 -20.13 -6.62
C PRO A 118 27.95 -21.23 -7.28
N TRP A 119 26.81 -21.60 -6.68
CA TRP A 119 25.87 -22.56 -7.26
C TRP A 119 24.92 -21.97 -8.32
N ASN A 120 24.97 -20.66 -8.56
CA ASN A 120 24.14 -19.95 -9.56
C ASN A 120 24.99 -19.16 -10.57
N ARG A 121 26.28 -19.51 -10.70
CA ARG A 121 27.16 -19.03 -11.77
C ARG A 121 27.11 -20.07 -12.89
N ALA A 122 26.39 -19.76 -13.97
CA ALA A 122 26.47 -20.54 -15.21
C ALA A 122 27.86 -20.41 -15.84
#